data_AF-A0A821Q5N9-F1
#
_entry.id   AF-A0A821Q5N9-F1
#
_cell.length_a   1.000
_cell.length_b   1.000
_cell.length_c   1.000
_cell.angle_alpha   90.00
_cell.angle_beta   90.00
_cell.angle_gamma   90.00
#
_symmetry.space_group_name_H-M   'P 1'
#
loop_
_entity.id
_entity.type
_entity.pdbx_description
1 polymer ?
#
loop_
_entity_poly.entity_id
_entity_poly.type
_entity_poly.pdbx_seq_one_letter_code
_entity_poly.pdbx_strand_id
1 'polypeptide(L)'
;SFRMHIQTESALERIFNLLKDAPDIPSLNLCTAFILYILSSDILTSQMNSDIIHLMLDLINKSSSININDQEYKKMKERILILNNKSLPDDIFYEERFNTCDIILETFVNISHNNLNESSKDEIRILGGFDQIINAVYSIIQDLSNNDIECYSLSSLSLRYKKLCRFINMLEEFSNENSEQSSTLHLDINRMYIAQYNQYSLFHSLSKLLDLSLIWLQQYLSINESSAIGTDIKNLNMRHLFRDGCKTIMSILVIFTNDCEIYREVLIEEIKFVDT
;
A
#
# COMPACT_ATOMS: atom_id res chain seq x y z
N SER A 1 3.64 -26.70 7.88
CA SER A 1 2.99 -27.95 7.45
C SER A 1 1.72 -27.70 6.65
N PHE A 2 0.68 -27.03 7.18
CA PHE A 2 -0.59 -26.78 6.45
C PHE A 2 -0.42 -26.00 5.13
N ARG A 3 0.31 -24.88 5.15
CA ARG A 3 0.62 -24.08 3.93
C ARG A 3 1.27 -24.91 2.83
N MET A 4 2.22 -25.80 3.17
CA MET A 4 2.87 -26.70 2.23
C MET A 4 1.91 -27.70 1.56
N HIS A 5 0.80 -28.07 2.20
CA HIS A 5 -0.19 -28.98 1.62
C HIS A 5 -1.22 -28.24 0.73
N ILE A 6 -1.38 -26.92 0.92
CA ILE A 6 -2.26 -26.08 0.08
C ILE A 6 -1.55 -25.61 -1.20
N GLN A 7 -0.23 -25.67 -1.26
CA GLN A 7 0.60 -25.21 -2.39
C GLN A 7 0.29 -25.88 -3.75
N THR A 8 -0.55 -26.91 -3.80
CA THR A 8 -1.01 -27.43 -5.09
C THR A 8 -1.93 -26.40 -5.76
N GLU A 9 -1.56 -25.93 -6.96
CA GLU A 9 -2.30 -24.99 -7.81
C GLU A 9 -3.82 -25.29 -7.82
N SER A 10 -4.17 -26.56 -8.03
CA SER A 10 -5.57 -27.04 -8.08
C SER A 10 -6.36 -26.88 -6.76
N ALA A 11 -5.70 -26.86 -5.60
CA ALA A 11 -6.36 -26.64 -4.33
C ALA A 11 -6.65 -25.16 -4.09
N LEU A 12 -5.71 -24.27 -4.42
CA LEU A 12 -5.88 -22.83 -4.31
C LEU A 12 -6.96 -22.33 -5.26
N GLU A 13 -6.92 -22.75 -6.51
CA GLU A 13 -7.96 -22.42 -7.49
C GLU A 13 -9.33 -22.88 -7.01
N ARG A 14 -9.44 -24.08 -6.45
CA ARG A 14 -10.72 -24.58 -5.92
C ARG A 14 -11.19 -23.76 -4.72
N ILE A 15 -10.30 -23.36 -3.82
CA ILE A 15 -10.64 -22.52 -2.66
C ILE A 15 -11.15 -21.16 -3.14
N PHE A 16 -10.41 -20.47 -4.01
CA PHE A 16 -10.82 -19.13 -4.45
C PHE A 16 -12.02 -19.15 -5.38
N ASN A 17 -12.21 -20.21 -6.17
CA ASN A 17 -13.45 -20.42 -6.92
C ASN A 17 -14.68 -20.54 -6.01
N LEU A 18 -14.54 -21.18 -4.84
CA LEU A 18 -15.60 -21.27 -3.84
C LEU A 18 -15.82 -19.98 -3.05
N LEU A 19 -14.89 -19.02 -3.13
CA LEU A 19 -14.94 -17.73 -2.41
C LEU A 19 -15.30 -16.56 -3.34
N LYS A 20 -15.78 -16.82 -4.57
CA LYS A 20 -16.16 -15.77 -5.53
C LYS A 20 -17.31 -14.88 -5.05
N ASP A 21 -18.16 -15.38 -4.15
CA ASP A 21 -19.25 -14.65 -3.50
C ASP A 21 -18.81 -13.90 -2.22
N ALA A 22 -17.57 -14.13 -1.76
CA ALA A 22 -17.02 -13.45 -0.58
C ALA A 22 -17.14 -11.93 -0.61
N PRO A 23 -16.96 -11.22 -1.76
CA PRO A 23 -17.09 -9.78 -1.81
C PRO A 23 -18.44 -9.24 -1.33
N ASP A 24 -19.52 -10.01 -1.44
CA ASP A 24 -20.88 -9.59 -1.09
C ASP A 24 -21.24 -9.80 0.39
N ILE A 25 -20.46 -10.59 1.13
CA ILE A 25 -20.75 -10.97 2.51
C ILE A 25 -19.71 -10.32 3.44
N PRO A 26 -20.08 -9.39 4.34
CA PRO A 26 -19.16 -8.64 5.20
C PRO A 26 -18.09 -9.45 5.93
N SER A 27 -18.51 -10.47 6.67
CA SER A 27 -17.64 -11.30 7.49
C SER A 27 -16.72 -12.17 6.63
N LEU A 28 -17.26 -12.74 5.54
CA LEU A 28 -16.52 -13.58 4.60
C LEU A 28 -15.53 -12.76 3.77
N ASN A 29 -15.90 -11.54 3.37
CA ASN A 29 -15.05 -10.58 2.68
C ASN A 29 -13.77 -10.34 3.50
N LEU A 30 -13.91 -10.03 4.79
CA LEU A 30 -12.78 -9.83 5.71
C LEU A 30 -11.95 -11.12 5.90
N CYS A 31 -12.61 -12.28 6.04
CA CYS A 31 -11.92 -13.57 6.13
C CYS A 31 -11.06 -13.86 4.91
N THR A 32 -11.65 -13.72 3.72
CA THR A 32 -11.01 -14.06 2.46
C THR A 32 -9.80 -13.15 2.23
N ALA A 33 -9.91 -11.86 2.55
CA ALA A 33 -8.77 -10.96 2.53
C ALA A 33 -7.65 -11.42 3.48
N PHE A 34 -7.98 -11.83 4.70
CA PHE A 34 -6.97 -12.32 5.64
C PHE A 34 -6.33 -13.64 5.20
N ILE A 35 -7.09 -14.54 4.57
CA ILE A 35 -6.56 -15.77 3.96
C ILE A 35 -5.57 -15.42 2.85
N LEU A 36 -5.92 -14.51 1.95
CA LEU A 36 -5.04 -14.01 0.89
C LEU A 36 -3.74 -13.43 1.48
N TYR A 37 -3.85 -12.57 2.49
CA TYR A 37 -2.71 -12.01 3.20
C TYR A 37 -1.81 -13.08 3.84
N ILE A 38 -2.38 -14.08 4.50
CA ILE A 38 -1.61 -15.20 5.07
C ILE A 38 -0.87 -15.99 3.97
N LEU A 39 -1.47 -16.15 2.79
CA LEU A 39 -0.89 -16.91 1.68
C LEU A 39 0.11 -16.09 0.84
N SER A 40 0.16 -14.76 1.03
CA SER A 40 0.96 -13.82 0.24
C SER A 40 2.47 -13.98 0.39
N SER A 41 2.92 -14.50 1.54
CA SER A 41 4.36 -14.58 1.87
C SER A 41 5.13 -15.60 1.04
N ASP A 42 4.47 -16.65 0.54
CA ASP A 42 5.17 -17.77 -0.12
C ASP A 42 4.38 -18.44 -1.26
N ILE A 43 3.06 -18.38 -1.23
CA ILE A 43 2.21 -19.21 -2.09
C ILE A 43 1.68 -18.38 -3.26
N LEU A 44 1.12 -17.22 -2.96
CA LEU A 44 0.51 -16.37 -3.98
C LEU A 44 1.55 -15.91 -5.01
N THR A 45 2.77 -15.58 -4.60
CA THR A 45 3.82 -15.09 -5.51
C THR A 45 4.10 -16.02 -6.69
N SER A 46 4.03 -17.33 -6.47
CA SER A 46 4.21 -18.35 -7.53
C SER A 46 2.90 -18.73 -8.23
N GLN A 47 1.74 -18.44 -7.65
CA GLN A 47 0.43 -18.96 -8.05
C GLN A 47 -0.59 -17.86 -8.37
N MET A 48 -0.13 -16.61 -8.54
CA MET A 48 -0.99 -15.49 -8.91
C MET A 48 -1.55 -15.72 -10.32
N ASN A 49 -2.87 -15.61 -10.44
CA ASN A 49 -3.60 -15.67 -11.70
C ASN A 49 -4.70 -14.59 -11.75
N SER A 50 -5.31 -14.42 -12.93
CA SER A 50 -6.37 -13.44 -13.17
C SER A 50 -7.50 -13.53 -12.16
N ASP A 51 -7.90 -14.75 -11.79
CA ASP A 51 -9.05 -14.99 -10.92
C ASP A 51 -8.77 -14.51 -9.49
N ILE A 52 -7.57 -14.75 -8.98
CA ILE A 52 -7.15 -14.28 -7.65
C ILE A 52 -7.04 -12.75 -7.64
N ILE A 53 -6.44 -12.15 -8.68
CA ILE A 53 -6.33 -10.68 -8.78
C ILE A 53 -7.72 -10.06 -8.87
N HIS A 54 -8.59 -10.60 -9.71
CA HIS A 54 -9.97 -10.12 -9.84
C HIS A 54 -10.72 -10.22 -8.50
N LEU A 55 -10.58 -11.34 -7.78
CA LEU A 55 -11.17 -11.50 -6.46
C LEU A 55 -10.63 -10.45 -5.47
N MET A 56 -9.32 -10.20 -5.45
CA MET A 56 -8.71 -9.17 -4.60
C MET A 56 -9.28 -7.77 -4.89
N LEU A 57 -9.48 -7.44 -6.16
CA LEU A 57 -10.03 -6.16 -6.57
C LEU A 57 -11.54 -6.04 -6.25
N ASP A 58 -12.30 -7.11 -6.42
CA ASP A 58 -13.71 -7.15 -5.99
C ASP A 58 -13.85 -6.96 -4.47
N LEU A 59 -12.96 -7.59 -3.69
CA LEU A 59 -12.91 -7.42 -2.24
C LEU A 59 -12.63 -5.96 -1.85
N ILE A 60 -11.72 -5.28 -2.56
CA ILE A 60 -11.44 -3.84 -2.37
C ILE A 60 -12.69 -3.01 -2.70
N ASN A 61 -13.24 -3.18 -3.90
CA ASN A 61 -14.33 -2.35 -4.42
C ASN A 61 -15.60 -2.45 -3.56
N LYS A 62 -15.96 -3.66 -3.11
CA LYS A 62 -17.18 -3.88 -2.31
C LYS A 62 -16.99 -3.58 -0.83
N SER A 63 -15.76 -3.44 -0.33
CA SER A 63 -15.50 -3.19 1.10
C SER A 63 -16.17 -1.91 1.65
N SER A 64 -16.29 -0.88 0.81
CA SER A 64 -16.88 0.42 1.18
C SER A 64 -18.40 0.35 1.38
N SER A 65 -19.05 -0.66 0.81
CA SER A 65 -20.51 -0.85 0.83
C SER A 65 -21.00 -1.73 1.99
N ILE A 66 -20.08 -2.24 2.81
CA ILE A 66 -20.35 -3.25 3.83
C ILE A 66 -20.84 -2.61 5.14
N ASN A 67 -21.95 -3.12 5.67
CA ASN A 67 -22.46 -2.72 6.99
C ASN A 67 -21.55 -3.26 8.12
N ILE A 68 -20.63 -2.43 8.60
CA ILE A 68 -19.64 -2.72 9.67
C ILE A 68 -20.29 -3.04 11.04
N ASN A 69 -21.60 -2.79 11.19
CA ASN A 69 -22.33 -3.06 12.43
C ASN A 69 -22.74 -4.52 12.64
N ASP A 70 -22.40 -5.41 11.71
CA ASP A 70 -22.63 -6.84 11.86
C ASP A 70 -21.82 -7.43 13.04
N GLN A 71 -22.49 -8.16 13.92
CA GLN A 71 -21.85 -8.85 15.05
C GLN A 71 -20.85 -9.90 14.57
N GLU A 72 -21.11 -10.55 13.45
CA GLU A 72 -20.21 -11.56 12.89
C GLU A 72 -18.91 -10.93 12.38
N TYR A 73 -19.02 -9.76 11.74
CA TYR A 73 -17.86 -8.98 11.28
C TYR A 73 -16.94 -8.60 12.45
N LYS A 74 -17.52 -8.13 13.57
CA LYS A 74 -16.74 -7.78 14.77
C LYS A 74 -16.03 -8.99 15.38
N LYS A 75 -16.73 -10.12 15.54
CA LYS A 75 -16.13 -11.38 16.02
C LYS A 75 -15.01 -11.85 15.10
N MET A 76 -15.17 -11.70 13.80
CA MET A 76 -14.14 -12.08 12.84
C MET A 76 -12.91 -11.18 12.96
N LYS A 77 -13.12 -9.88 13.11
CA LYS A 77 -12.05 -8.90 13.31
C LYS A 77 -11.20 -9.22 14.55
N GLU A 78 -11.86 -9.55 15.67
CA GLU A 78 -11.17 -9.99 16.89
C GLU A 78 -10.34 -11.26 16.67
N ARG A 79 -10.88 -12.24 15.94
CA ARG A 79 -10.13 -13.48 15.62
C ARG A 79 -8.91 -13.19 14.76
N ILE A 80 -9.03 -12.32 13.77
CA ILE A 80 -7.92 -11.90 12.92
C ILE A 80 -6.83 -11.24 13.75
N LEU A 81 -7.17 -10.34 14.67
CA LEU A 81 -6.22 -9.70 15.59
C LEU A 81 -5.47 -10.75 16.43
N ILE A 82 -6.18 -11.73 17.00
CA ILE A 82 -5.58 -12.81 17.79
C ILE A 82 -4.62 -13.67 16.94
N LEU A 83 -4.99 -13.96 15.69
CA LEU A 83 -4.16 -14.75 14.78
C LEU A 83 -2.93 -13.98 14.31
N ASN A 84 -3.09 -12.69 13.99
CA ASN A 84 -1.98 -11.83 13.57
C ASN A 84 -0.91 -11.74 14.66
N ASN A 85 -1.33 -11.45 15.90
CA ASN A 85 -0.43 -11.34 17.05
C ASN A 85 0.33 -12.64 17.37
N LYS A 86 -0.14 -13.78 16.89
CA LYS A 86 0.49 -15.10 17.11
C LYS A 86 1.40 -15.54 15.97
N SER A 87 1.28 -14.95 14.78
CA SER A 87 1.86 -15.54 13.57
C SER A 87 2.71 -14.61 12.71
N LEU A 88 2.63 -13.29 12.89
CA LEU A 88 3.36 -12.34 12.04
C LEU A 88 4.17 -11.34 12.87
N PRO A 89 5.46 -11.13 12.54
CA PRO A 89 6.33 -10.20 13.25
C PRO A 89 6.08 -8.72 12.91
N ASP A 90 5.31 -8.42 11.87
CA ASP A 90 5.14 -7.06 11.35
C ASP A 90 3.90 -6.34 11.90
N ASP A 91 4.12 -5.10 12.33
CA ASP A 91 3.20 -4.25 13.10
C ASP A 91 2.02 -3.65 12.31
N ILE A 92 1.43 -4.41 11.38
CA ILE A 92 0.47 -3.88 10.40
C ILE A 92 -0.92 -3.64 11.02
N PHE A 93 -1.35 -4.49 11.94
CA PHE A 93 -2.74 -4.52 12.44
C PHE A 93 -2.90 -4.11 13.91
N TYR A 94 -1.97 -3.31 14.46
CA TYR A 94 -1.99 -2.96 15.90
C TYR A 94 -3.18 -2.08 16.31
N GLU A 95 -3.88 -1.43 15.38
CA GLU A 95 -5.12 -0.71 15.68
C GLU A 95 -6.36 -1.51 15.24
N GLU A 96 -7.42 -1.44 16.05
CA GLU A 96 -8.77 -1.98 15.81
C GLU A 96 -9.47 -1.41 14.55
N ARG A 97 -8.75 -0.70 13.67
CA ARG A 97 -9.27 0.08 12.55
C ARG A 97 -8.81 -0.40 11.18
N PHE A 98 -8.32 -1.63 11.04
CA PHE A 98 -8.14 -2.18 9.70
C PHE A 98 -9.50 -2.57 9.08
N ASN A 99 -9.60 -2.43 7.77
CA ASN A 99 -10.71 -2.91 6.94
C ASN A 99 -10.20 -3.94 5.91
N THR A 100 -11.09 -4.50 5.09
CA THR A 100 -10.69 -5.44 4.03
C THR A 100 -9.70 -4.81 3.04
N CYS A 101 -9.96 -3.57 2.57
CA CYS A 101 -9.04 -2.88 1.66
C CYS A 101 -7.62 -2.86 2.19
N ASP A 102 -7.46 -2.56 3.48
CA ASP A 102 -6.16 -2.46 4.13
C ASP A 102 -5.42 -3.81 4.08
N ILE A 103 -6.12 -4.91 4.35
CA ILE A 103 -5.55 -6.25 4.29
C ILE A 103 -5.13 -6.60 2.86
N ILE A 104 -5.98 -6.33 1.86
CA ILE A 104 -5.68 -6.64 0.46
C ILE A 104 -4.53 -5.78 -0.08
N LEU A 105 -4.50 -4.49 0.24
CA LEU A 105 -3.41 -3.63 -0.19
C LEU A 105 -2.08 -4.06 0.44
N GLU A 106 -2.08 -4.45 1.72
CA GLU A 106 -0.90 -5.04 2.37
C GLU A 106 -0.55 -6.42 1.79
N THR A 107 -1.54 -7.18 1.31
CA THR A 107 -1.30 -8.40 0.52
C THR A 107 -0.52 -8.06 -0.74
N PHE A 108 -0.92 -7.03 -1.50
CA PHE A 108 -0.15 -6.60 -2.68
C PHE A 108 1.28 -6.17 -2.34
N VAL A 109 1.50 -5.47 -1.22
CA VAL A 109 2.84 -5.07 -0.75
C VAL A 109 3.70 -6.30 -0.48
N ASN A 110 3.15 -7.30 0.21
CA ASN A 110 3.89 -8.53 0.50
C ASN A 110 4.25 -9.30 -0.78
N ILE A 111 3.36 -9.32 -1.76
CA ILE A 111 3.62 -10.02 -3.03
C ILE A 111 4.65 -9.25 -3.87
N SER A 112 4.66 -7.91 -3.83
CA SER A 112 5.66 -7.10 -4.56
C SER A 112 7.09 -7.35 -4.06
N HIS A 113 7.28 -7.43 -2.74
CA HIS A 113 8.58 -7.71 -2.11
C HIS A 113 9.18 -9.06 -2.53
N ASN A 114 8.34 -10.02 -2.91
CA ASN A 114 8.72 -11.39 -3.23
C ASN A 114 8.97 -11.64 -4.73
N ASN A 115 9.22 -10.59 -5.51
CA ASN A 115 9.53 -10.65 -6.95
C ASN A 115 8.45 -11.38 -7.77
N LEU A 116 7.29 -10.75 -7.90
CA LEU A 116 6.24 -11.16 -8.84
C LEU A 116 6.75 -11.37 -10.26
N ASN A 117 6.27 -12.44 -10.90
CA ASN A 117 6.47 -12.72 -12.32
C ASN A 117 5.93 -11.56 -13.18
N GLU A 118 6.59 -11.25 -14.30
CA GLU A 118 6.18 -10.15 -15.19
C GLU A 118 4.73 -10.29 -15.69
N SER A 119 4.31 -11.52 -16.02
CA SER A 119 2.93 -11.80 -16.45
C SER A 119 1.91 -11.37 -15.39
N SER A 120 2.20 -11.59 -14.11
CA SER A 120 1.32 -11.18 -13.02
C SER A 120 1.35 -9.66 -12.82
N LYS A 121 2.48 -8.99 -13.04
CA LYS A 121 2.55 -7.51 -13.04
C LYS A 121 1.67 -6.92 -14.14
N ASP A 122 1.70 -7.48 -15.35
CA ASP A 122 0.82 -7.07 -16.44
C ASP A 122 -0.65 -7.32 -16.13
N GLU A 123 -0.95 -8.45 -15.50
CA GLU A 123 -2.32 -8.82 -15.14
C GLU A 123 -2.89 -7.85 -14.08
N ILE A 124 -2.08 -7.45 -13.10
CA ILE A 124 -2.41 -6.38 -12.15
C ILE A 124 -2.69 -5.07 -12.89
N ARG A 125 -1.88 -4.71 -13.90
CA ARG A 125 -2.14 -3.52 -14.74
C ARG A 125 -3.48 -3.64 -15.47
N ILE A 126 -3.69 -4.74 -16.21
CA ILE A 126 -4.86 -4.95 -17.07
C ILE A 126 -6.16 -4.93 -16.27
N LEU A 127 -6.15 -5.48 -15.05
CA LEU A 127 -7.32 -5.53 -14.18
C LEU A 127 -7.53 -4.24 -13.36
N GLY A 128 -6.64 -3.24 -13.48
CA GLY A 128 -6.76 -1.96 -12.76
C GLY A 128 -6.32 -2.04 -11.29
N GLY A 129 -5.42 -2.96 -10.94
CA GLY A 129 -4.88 -3.06 -9.59
C GLY A 129 -4.00 -1.87 -9.20
N PHE A 130 -3.21 -1.34 -10.14
CA PHE A 130 -2.45 -0.11 -9.92
C PHE A 130 -3.36 1.08 -9.62
N ASP A 131 -4.52 1.17 -10.26
CA ASP A 131 -5.51 2.22 -10.05
C ASP A 131 -5.95 2.27 -8.58
N GLN A 132 -6.27 1.10 -8.00
CA GLN A 132 -6.67 0.99 -6.61
C GLN A 132 -5.57 1.43 -5.64
N ILE A 133 -4.31 1.08 -5.94
CA ILE A 133 -3.15 1.48 -5.13
C ILE A 133 -2.94 3.00 -5.22
N ILE A 134 -2.94 3.57 -6.42
CA ILE A 134 -2.75 5.01 -6.62
C ILE A 134 -3.90 5.81 -5.98
N ASN A 135 -5.14 5.34 -6.13
CA ASN A 135 -6.31 5.95 -5.48
C ASN A 135 -6.21 5.88 -3.94
N ALA A 136 -5.70 4.78 -3.39
CA ALA A 136 -5.46 4.65 -1.95
C ALA A 136 -4.37 5.62 -1.47
N VAL A 137 -3.26 5.76 -2.21
CA VAL A 137 -2.20 6.74 -1.93
C VAL A 137 -2.78 8.16 -1.93
N TYR A 138 -3.52 8.53 -2.98
CA TYR A 138 -4.19 9.82 -3.08
C TYR A 138 -5.13 10.08 -1.91
N SER A 139 -5.99 9.11 -1.55
CA SER A 139 -6.94 9.24 -0.44
C SER A 139 -6.23 9.46 0.90
N ILE A 140 -5.13 8.74 1.17
CA ILE A 140 -4.39 8.91 2.43
C ILE A 140 -3.73 10.29 2.47
N ILE A 141 -3.16 10.76 1.35
CA ILE A 141 -2.52 12.08 1.27
C ILE A 141 -3.55 13.19 1.45
N GLN A 142 -4.72 13.04 0.84
CA GLN A 142 -5.81 14.00 0.97
C GLN A 142 -6.30 14.10 2.42
N ASP A 143 -6.49 12.96 3.09
CA ASP A 143 -6.82 12.89 4.52
C ASP A 143 -5.74 13.53 5.41
N LEU A 144 -4.46 13.31 5.09
CA LEU A 144 -3.33 13.88 5.82
C LEU A 144 -3.21 15.40 5.61
N SER A 145 -3.61 15.90 4.44
CA SER A 145 -3.53 17.32 4.10
C SER A 145 -4.68 18.16 4.67
N ASN A 146 -5.87 17.57 4.78
CA ASN A 146 -7.07 18.28 5.23
C ASN A 146 -7.18 18.39 6.76
N ASN A 147 -6.45 17.55 7.48
CA ASN A 147 -6.49 17.49 8.93
C ASN A 147 -5.21 18.11 9.50
N ASP A 148 -5.35 19.09 10.39
CA ASP A 148 -4.21 19.62 11.13
C ASP A 148 -3.53 18.47 11.89
N ILE A 149 -2.19 18.50 11.93
CA ILE A 149 -1.35 17.47 12.58
C ILE A 149 -1.78 17.26 14.04
N GLU A 150 -2.24 18.34 14.70
CA GLU A 150 -2.73 18.35 16.08
C GLU A 150 -3.98 17.49 16.29
N CYS A 151 -4.74 17.22 15.22
CA CYS A 151 -5.91 16.34 15.27
C CYS A 151 -5.56 14.85 15.28
N TYR A 152 -4.32 14.49 14.93
CA TYR A 152 -3.85 13.10 14.95
C TYR A 152 -3.12 12.78 16.25
N SER A 153 -3.43 11.63 16.84
CA SER A 153 -2.49 11.03 17.80
C SER A 153 -1.19 10.68 17.06
N LEU A 154 -0.05 10.84 17.74
CA LEU A 154 1.27 10.56 17.18
C LEU A 154 1.36 9.11 16.62
N SER A 155 0.66 8.16 17.25
CA SER A 155 0.56 6.77 16.77
C SER A 155 -0.23 6.65 15.47
N SER A 156 -1.36 7.35 15.35
CA SER A 156 -2.21 7.29 14.16
C SER A 156 -1.52 7.92 12.95
N LEU A 157 -0.85 9.06 13.14
CA LEU A 157 -0.07 9.71 12.10
C LEU A 157 1.08 8.81 11.62
N SER A 158 1.83 8.23 12.56
CA SER A 158 2.92 7.29 12.26
C SER A 158 2.44 6.11 11.43
N LEU A 159 1.32 5.50 11.81
CA LEU A 159 0.76 4.35 11.12
C LEU A 159 0.31 4.68 9.69
N ARG A 160 -0.45 5.78 9.52
CA ARG A 160 -0.91 6.24 8.20
C ARG A 160 0.26 6.53 7.28
N TYR A 161 1.29 7.21 7.79
CA TYR A 161 2.48 7.53 7.02
C TYR A 161 3.29 6.28 6.64
N LYS A 162 3.49 5.33 7.57
CA LYS A 162 4.14 4.04 7.27
C LYS A 162 3.40 3.26 6.18
N LYS A 163 2.08 3.18 6.29
CA LYS A 163 1.21 2.51 5.31
C LYS A 163 1.36 3.14 3.92
N LEU A 164 1.36 4.47 3.88
CA LEU A 164 1.59 5.21 2.65
C LEU A 164 2.97 4.87 2.05
N CYS A 165 4.05 4.93 2.84
CA CYS A 165 5.39 4.60 2.35
C CYS A 165 5.47 3.17 1.79
N ARG A 166 4.75 2.22 2.38
CA ARG A 166 4.67 0.84 1.85
C ARG A 166 4.02 0.78 0.47
N PHE A 167 2.94 1.52 0.26
CA PHE A 167 2.30 1.59 -1.06
C PHE A 167 3.21 2.27 -2.10
N ILE A 168 3.96 3.30 -1.71
CA ILE A 168 4.95 3.90 -2.61
C ILE A 168 6.06 2.91 -2.93
N ASN A 169 6.65 2.25 -1.93
CA ASN A 169 7.68 1.24 -2.15
C ASN A 169 7.19 0.11 -3.06
N MET A 170 5.94 -0.32 -2.90
CA MET A 170 5.31 -1.31 -3.77
C MET A 170 5.26 -0.82 -5.23
N LEU A 171 4.80 0.42 -5.48
CA LEU A 171 4.80 1.02 -6.82
C LEU A 171 6.22 1.15 -7.40
N GLU A 172 7.19 1.49 -6.56
CA GLU A 172 8.61 1.50 -6.91
C GLU A 172 9.10 0.10 -7.31
N GLU A 173 8.76 -0.95 -6.58
CA GLU A 173 9.12 -2.33 -6.90
C GLU A 173 8.47 -2.84 -8.20
N PHE A 174 7.24 -2.42 -8.48
CA PHE A 174 6.60 -2.68 -9.77
C PHE A 174 7.25 -1.90 -10.92
N SER A 175 7.92 -0.79 -10.60
CA SER A 175 8.58 0.10 -11.56
C SER A 175 10.09 -0.14 -11.69
N ASN A 176 10.70 -1.02 -10.89
CA ASN A 176 12.12 -1.32 -10.92
C ASN A 176 12.45 -2.57 -11.74
N GLU A 177 13.62 -2.53 -12.38
CA GLU A 177 14.25 -3.67 -13.05
C GLU A 177 14.82 -4.64 -12.00
N ASN A 178 13.96 -5.43 -11.37
CA ASN A 178 14.39 -6.35 -10.32
C ASN A 178 15.03 -7.64 -10.87
N SER A 179 15.04 -7.88 -12.18
CA SER A 179 15.62 -9.08 -12.77
C SER A 179 16.20 -8.88 -14.17
N GLU A 180 17.28 -9.61 -14.48
CA GLU A 180 17.89 -9.71 -15.83
C GLU A 180 16.92 -10.26 -16.91
N GLN A 181 15.76 -10.76 -16.50
CA GLN A 181 14.72 -11.34 -17.36
C GLN A 181 13.52 -10.40 -17.56
N SER A 182 13.54 -9.20 -16.97
CA SER A 182 12.47 -8.24 -17.19
C SER A 182 12.52 -7.77 -18.63
N SER A 183 11.49 -8.08 -19.40
CA SER A 183 11.39 -7.60 -20.77
C SER A 183 11.16 -6.09 -20.71
N THR A 184 12.14 -5.31 -21.16
CA THR A 184 12.15 -3.83 -21.05
C THR A 184 10.83 -3.21 -21.49
N LEU A 185 10.17 -3.78 -22.51
CA LEU A 185 8.87 -3.36 -23.00
C LEU A 185 7.75 -3.40 -21.94
N HIS A 186 7.60 -4.50 -21.19
CA HIS A 186 6.50 -4.64 -20.23
C HIS A 186 6.68 -3.72 -19.03
N LEU A 187 7.92 -3.54 -18.61
CA LEU A 187 8.30 -2.57 -17.60
C LEU A 187 7.99 -1.14 -18.04
N ASP A 188 8.36 -0.76 -19.27
CA ASP A 188 8.09 0.56 -19.82
C ASP A 188 6.59 0.85 -19.90
N ILE A 189 5.78 -0.13 -20.31
CA ILE A 189 4.32 0.01 -20.35
C ILE A 189 3.76 0.18 -18.93
N ASN A 190 4.24 -0.59 -17.95
CA ASN A 190 3.81 -0.45 -16.55
C ASN A 190 4.18 0.92 -15.99
N ARG A 191 5.42 1.38 -16.22
CA ARG A 191 5.87 2.73 -15.82
C ARG A 191 5.00 3.81 -16.46
N MET A 192 4.76 3.71 -17.77
CA MET A 192 3.93 4.66 -18.49
C MET A 192 2.49 4.68 -17.95
N TYR A 193 1.91 3.51 -17.68
CA TYR A 193 0.57 3.38 -17.12
C TYR A 193 0.46 4.06 -15.75
N ILE A 194 1.37 3.73 -14.81
CA ILE A 194 1.38 4.29 -13.46
C ILE A 194 1.58 5.81 -13.51
N ALA A 195 2.48 6.28 -14.37
CA ALA A 195 2.79 7.69 -14.52
C ALA A 195 1.60 8.51 -15.08
N GLN A 196 0.94 8.00 -16.12
CA GLN A 196 -0.12 8.74 -16.83
C GLN A 196 -1.51 8.59 -16.19
N TYR A 197 -1.67 7.65 -15.25
CA TYR A 197 -2.94 7.39 -14.59
C TYR A 197 -3.56 8.68 -14.02
N ASN A 198 -4.83 8.89 -14.35
CA ASN A 198 -5.66 10.02 -13.91
C ASN A 198 -4.94 11.39 -13.98
N GLN A 199 -4.36 11.72 -15.15
CA GLN A 199 -3.65 12.99 -15.39
C GLN A 199 -2.48 13.21 -14.42
N TYR A 200 -1.59 12.22 -14.30
CA TYR A 200 -0.40 12.32 -13.45
C TYR A 200 -0.72 12.45 -11.94
N SER A 201 -1.86 11.91 -11.49
CA SER A 201 -2.34 12.08 -10.11
C SER A 201 -1.34 11.60 -9.06
N LEU A 202 -0.55 10.56 -9.39
CA LEU A 202 0.52 10.07 -8.52
C LEU A 202 1.58 11.15 -8.29
N PHE A 203 2.05 11.84 -9.34
CA PHE A 203 3.07 12.88 -9.20
C PHE A 203 2.58 14.06 -8.37
N HIS A 204 1.36 14.53 -8.63
CA HIS A 204 0.73 15.58 -7.81
C HIS A 204 0.66 15.17 -6.33
N SER A 205 0.23 13.93 -6.08
CA SER A 205 0.14 13.38 -4.72
C SER A 205 1.51 13.29 -4.05
N LEU A 206 2.52 12.79 -4.75
CA LEU A 206 3.89 12.64 -4.25
C LEU A 206 4.54 13.99 -3.97
N SER A 207 4.33 15.01 -4.83
CA SER A 207 4.82 16.37 -4.60
C SER A 207 4.21 16.95 -3.31
N LYS A 208 2.87 16.93 -3.21
CA LYS A 208 2.15 17.42 -2.03
C LYS A 208 2.59 16.70 -0.75
N LEU A 209 2.81 15.39 -0.82
CA LEU A 209 3.30 14.60 0.31
C LEU A 209 4.75 14.95 0.67
N LEU A 210 5.61 15.20 -0.32
CA LEU A 210 6.98 15.63 -0.08
C LEU A 210 6.99 16.94 0.71
N ASP A 211 6.17 17.91 0.31
CA ASP A 211 6.04 19.20 1.01
C ASP A 211 5.56 19.02 2.45
N LEU A 212 4.49 18.24 2.64
CA LEU A 212 3.99 17.90 3.97
C LEU A 212 5.06 17.22 4.83
N SER A 213 5.77 16.25 4.27
CA SER A 213 6.83 15.52 4.98
C SER A 213 7.99 16.43 5.40
N LEU A 214 8.33 17.43 4.58
CA LEU A 214 9.35 18.44 4.87
C LEU A 214 8.90 19.40 5.98
N ILE A 215 7.66 19.89 5.92
CA ILE A 215 7.06 20.74 6.97
C ILE A 215 7.08 19.99 8.31
N TRP A 216 6.64 18.73 8.34
CA TRP A 216 6.63 17.93 9.56
C TRP A 216 8.05 17.65 10.07
N LEU A 217 8.98 17.35 9.17
CA LEU A 217 10.39 17.16 9.54
C LEU A 217 10.97 18.43 10.18
N GLN A 218 10.66 19.62 9.66
CA GLN A 218 11.08 20.90 10.26
C GLN A 218 10.44 21.14 11.63
N GLN A 219 9.14 20.87 11.79
CA GLN A 219 8.46 21.00 13.07
C GLN A 219 9.09 20.09 14.14
N TYR A 220 9.32 18.81 13.85
CA TYR A 220 9.95 17.88 14.79
C TYR A 220 11.45 18.11 15.00
N LEU A 221 12.13 18.84 14.11
CA LEU A 221 13.47 19.37 14.35
C LEU A 221 13.46 20.47 15.41
N SER A 222 12.54 21.43 15.30
CA SER A 222 12.45 22.59 16.19
C SER A 222 12.08 22.25 17.64
N ILE A 223 11.28 21.20 17.86
CA ILE A 223 10.81 20.80 19.20
C ILE A 223 11.94 20.27 20.09
N ASN A 224 12.95 19.60 19.52
CA ASN A 224 14.04 18.96 20.28
C ASN A 224 14.98 19.95 20.99
N GLU A 225 14.95 21.23 20.67
CA GLU A 225 15.73 22.25 21.39
C GLU A 225 15.11 22.65 22.74
N SER A 226 13.88 22.18 23.02
CA SER A 226 13.05 22.73 24.12
C SER A 226 12.44 21.71 25.10
N SER A 227 12.56 20.39 24.90
CA SER A 227 11.80 19.39 25.68
C SER A 227 12.63 18.40 26.53
N ALA A 228 11.94 17.77 27.50
CA ALA A 228 12.50 16.84 28.48
C ALA A 228 12.63 15.39 27.94
N ILE A 229 13.61 14.67 28.49
CA ILE A 229 14.19 13.36 28.08
C ILE A 229 13.22 12.26 27.57
N GLY A 230 11.94 12.28 27.93
CA GLY A 230 10.93 11.28 27.54
C GLY A 230 10.12 11.59 26.27
N THR A 231 9.94 12.88 25.91
CA THR A 231 9.30 13.29 24.65
C THR A 231 10.25 13.18 23.46
N ASP A 232 11.55 13.25 23.74
CA ASP A 232 12.61 13.28 22.73
C ASP A 232 12.67 11.98 21.92
N ILE A 233 12.45 10.81 22.55
CA ILE A 233 12.52 9.50 21.86
C ILE A 233 11.37 9.35 20.84
N LYS A 234 10.15 9.77 21.19
CA LYS A 234 8.99 9.69 20.29
C LYS A 234 9.13 10.68 19.13
N ASN A 235 9.60 11.89 19.40
CA ASN A 235 9.88 12.90 18.38
C ASN A 235 11.02 12.47 17.45
N LEU A 236 12.05 11.81 18.00
CA LEU A 236 13.15 11.24 17.20
C LEU A 236 12.66 10.14 16.27
N ASN A 237 11.79 9.23 16.75
CA ASN A 237 11.19 8.19 15.91
C ASN A 237 10.35 8.77 14.76
N MET A 238 9.58 9.84 15.01
CA MET A 238 8.83 10.55 13.97
C MET A 238 9.75 11.23 12.96
N ARG A 239 10.85 11.83 13.42
CA ARG A 239 11.86 12.42 12.53
C ARG A 239 12.49 11.37 11.62
N HIS A 240 12.87 10.21 12.15
CA HIS A 240 13.39 9.10 11.35
C HIS A 240 12.36 8.62 10.33
N LEU A 241 11.10 8.47 10.77
CA LEU A 241 10.01 8.07 9.91
C LEU A 241 9.80 9.03 8.73
N PHE A 242 9.69 10.33 8.98
CA PHE A 242 9.50 11.31 7.91
C PHE A 242 10.69 11.35 6.97
N ARG A 243 11.92 11.34 7.52
CA ARG A 243 13.15 11.31 6.72
C ARG A 243 13.20 10.10 5.79
N ASP A 244 12.86 8.91 6.29
CA ASP A 244 12.87 7.70 5.47
C ASP A 244 11.73 7.72 4.44
N GLY A 245 10.56 8.28 4.79
CA GLY A 245 9.51 8.51 3.80
C GLY A 245 9.91 9.50 2.71
N CYS A 246 10.61 10.60 3.01
CA CYS A 246 11.14 11.50 1.98
C CYS A 246 12.06 10.75 1.02
N LYS A 247 12.90 9.83 1.51
CA LYS A 247 13.77 9.02 0.64
C LYS A 247 12.95 8.13 -0.28
N THR A 248 11.94 7.44 0.24
CA THR A 248 11.02 6.60 -0.55
C THR A 248 10.34 7.43 -1.65
N ILE A 249 9.80 8.60 -1.31
CA ILE A 249 9.16 9.49 -2.27
C ILE A 249 10.15 9.93 -3.34
N MET A 250 11.36 10.34 -2.96
CA MET A 250 12.38 10.74 -3.91
C MET A 250 12.84 9.58 -4.81
N SER A 251 12.92 8.36 -4.27
CA SER A 251 13.34 7.17 -5.02
C SER A 251 12.38 6.90 -6.18
N ILE A 252 11.08 6.84 -5.91
CA ILE A 252 10.07 6.63 -6.96
C ILE A 252 10.06 7.78 -7.98
N LEU A 253 10.21 9.04 -7.53
CA LEU A 253 10.26 10.18 -8.44
C LEU A 253 11.49 10.10 -9.37
N VAL A 254 12.64 9.68 -8.86
CA VAL A 254 13.85 9.45 -9.67
C VAL A 254 13.61 8.35 -10.70
N ILE A 255 12.99 7.23 -10.33
CA ILE A 255 12.71 6.12 -11.26
C ILE A 255 11.91 6.60 -12.47
N PHE A 256 10.90 7.44 -12.26
CA PHE A 256 10.11 7.98 -13.36
C PHE A 256 10.82 9.10 -14.13
N THR A 257 11.61 9.94 -13.46
CA THR A 257 12.21 11.14 -14.10
C THR A 257 13.52 10.89 -14.82
N ASN A 258 14.29 9.87 -14.42
CA ASN A 258 15.65 9.68 -14.92
C ASN A 258 15.69 9.55 -16.45
N ASP A 259 14.76 8.78 -17.02
CA ASP A 259 14.77 8.43 -18.43
C ASP A 259 13.67 9.14 -19.25
N CYS A 260 12.78 9.91 -18.62
CA CYS A 260 11.66 10.58 -19.28
C CYS A 260 11.65 12.09 -19.03
N GLU A 261 11.84 12.89 -20.08
CA GLU A 261 11.79 14.36 -20.00
C GLU A 261 10.38 14.87 -19.70
N ILE A 262 9.34 14.24 -20.23
CA ILE A 262 7.94 14.65 -19.99
C ILE A 262 7.60 14.59 -18.50
N TYR A 263 7.99 13.51 -17.81
CA TYR A 263 7.71 13.38 -16.37
C TYR A 263 8.53 14.37 -15.54
N ARG A 264 9.73 14.75 -16.01
CA ARG A 264 10.49 15.85 -15.41
C ARG A 264 9.76 17.18 -15.55
N GLU A 265 9.23 17.50 -16.72
CA GLU A 265 8.49 18.74 -16.95
C GLU A 265 7.23 18.81 -16.09
N VAL A 266 6.44 17.73 -16.03
CA VAL A 266 5.25 17.65 -15.15
C VAL A 266 5.61 17.89 -13.69
N LEU A 267 6.67 17.26 -13.18
CA LEU A 267 7.11 17.49 -11.80
C LEU A 267 7.62 18.91 -11.57
N ILE A 268 8.31 19.51 -12.54
CA ILE A 268 8.77 20.90 -12.45
C ILE A 268 7.58 21.86 -12.40
N GLU A 269 6.52 21.62 -13.17
CA GLU A 269 5.29 22.43 -13.14
C GLU A 269 4.59 22.32 -11.78
N GLU A 270 4.49 21.11 -11.23
CA GLU A 270 3.89 20.87 -9.91
C GLU A 270 4.69 21.54 -8.77
N ILE A 271 6.02 21.42 -8.77
CA ILE A 271 6.88 22.08 -7.75
C ILE A 271 6.78 23.61 -7.85
N LYS A 272 6.69 24.17 -9.06
CA LYS A 272 6.54 25.63 -9.26
C LYS A 272 5.21 26.17 -8.76
N PHE A 273 4.15 25.35 -8.71
CA PHE A 273 2.85 25.75 -8.18
C PHE A 273 2.84 25.88 -6.64
N VAL A 274 3.85 25.36 -5.96
CA VAL A 274 3.97 25.41 -4.49
C VAL A 274 4.69 26.69 -4.00
N ASP A 275 5.44 27.37 -4.87
CA ASP A 275 6.16 28.62 -4.56
C ASP A 275 5.27 29.89 -4.67
N THR A 276 3.97 29.76 -4.94
CA THR A 276 2.99 30.88 -5.02
C THR A 276 1.93 30.81 -3.93
#